data_AF-A0A800FB63-F1
#
_entry.id   AF-A0A800FB63-F1
#
_cell.length_a   1.000
_cell.length_b   1.000
_cell.length_c   1.000
_cell.angle_alpha   90.00
_cell.angle_beta   90.00
_cell.angle_gamma   90.00
#
_symmetry.space_group_name_H-M   'P 1'
#
loop_
_entity.id
_entity.type
_entity.pdbx_description
1 polymer ?
#
loop_
_entity_poly.entity_id
_entity_poly.type
_entity_poly.pdbx_seq_one_letter_code
_entity_poly.pdbx_strand_id
1 'polypeptide(L)'
;MTSMQRRAVLTLVCVVAACDSPAAPVADEEPVVAARPASPTLGHLAFIAECASCHASRDGFDLAFFSFPDSTIIRRALGHVDTVTAFDIAAYINTLPVAPVGRFDQSFQPGGVQLAGDVEFATNLFGSDAWPSTLTSAQLLAIDPTQIPVALAFPRWSFEENNLDWMPDAPYPEGLLAHSEHRAGDALKKYRASGDGYDLYAATRALRVAERNVMSTEAPCLVSDPVRFKPDACFQARRWTASLVGQHMLRSGSSEPMHFSLHDAWWDVGNAARHSLVERMPIENADENWAVWMYLGWAFAPQRHASTYLSSGLTRLGLPRHATFHALRAQVARVEATGDPYQDLRTATMRAPRTWLSDVAAFSLRNLIERLESGDLPSATPFRNVKAGQPESQLDKAWQGLLRGRIQLIARLDREELDTLEPLYTRVLELLPPL
;
A
#
# COMPACT_ATOMS: atom_id res chain seq x y z
N MET A 1 42.37 30.66 91.27
CA MET A 1 42.03 30.89 92.70
C MET A 1 40.58 30.48 92.90
N THR A 2 40.35 29.61 93.89
CA THR A 2 39.12 29.44 94.71
C THR A 2 37.78 29.32 93.96
N SER A 3 37.22 28.10 93.89
CA SER A 3 36.19 27.56 94.81
C SER A 3 34.83 28.28 94.65
N MET A 4 33.69 27.63 94.51
CA MET A 4 33.15 26.68 95.48
C MET A 4 31.92 25.96 94.90
N GLN A 5 31.74 24.72 95.36
CA GLN A 5 30.51 23.93 95.32
C GLN A 5 29.32 24.62 96.04
N ARG A 6 28.10 24.31 95.58
CA ARG A 6 26.95 23.69 96.33
C ARG A 6 25.63 24.03 95.61
N ARG A 7 24.97 23.08 94.93
CA ARG A 7 23.91 22.15 95.41
C ARG A 7 22.72 22.81 96.13
N ALA A 8 21.57 22.84 95.44
CA ALA A 8 20.20 22.66 95.94
C ALA A 8 19.30 22.36 94.72
N VAL A 9 18.91 21.11 94.41
CA VAL A 9 17.81 20.28 94.97
C VAL A 9 16.41 20.75 94.52
N LEU A 10 15.82 19.91 93.65
CA LEU A 10 14.40 19.64 93.33
C LEU A 10 13.51 20.83 92.89
N THR A 11 12.69 20.74 91.85
CA THR A 11 11.70 19.67 91.64
C THR A 11 11.28 19.62 90.17
N LEU A 12 11.17 18.39 89.65
CA LEU A 12 10.67 18.05 88.33
C LEU A 12 9.16 18.33 88.25
N VAL A 13 8.75 19.23 87.34
CA VAL A 13 7.39 19.27 86.82
C VAL A 13 7.51 19.19 85.30
N CYS A 14 7.30 17.99 84.75
CA CYS A 14 7.19 17.78 83.32
C CYS A 14 5.83 18.32 82.86
N VAL A 15 5.81 19.54 82.32
CA VAL A 15 4.77 19.96 81.38
C VAL A 15 5.35 19.78 79.99
N VAL A 16 4.86 18.77 79.27
CA VAL A 16 5.18 18.57 77.85
C VAL A 16 4.39 19.62 77.06
N ALA A 17 4.99 20.78 76.84
CA ALA A 17 4.58 21.70 75.80
C ALA A 17 5.41 21.37 74.55
N ALA A 18 4.90 20.46 73.72
CA ALA A 18 5.44 20.26 72.39
C ALA A 18 5.12 21.51 71.56
N CYS A 19 6.17 22.13 71.00
CA CYS A 19 6.03 23.26 70.09
C CYS A 19 5.28 22.82 68.83
N ASP A 20 4.17 23.52 68.55
CA ASP A 20 3.44 23.45 67.29
C ASP A 20 4.41 23.66 66.13
N SER A 21 4.63 22.61 65.34
CA SER A 21 5.08 22.76 63.96
C SER A 21 3.86 23.15 63.14
N PRO A 22 3.92 24.18 62.28
CA PRO A 22 2.80 24.51 61.42
C PRO A 22 2.50 23.30 60.54
N ALA A 23 1.25 22.86 60.56
CA ALA A 23 0.75 21.78 59.72
C ALA A 23 1.18 22.03 58.27
N ALA A 24 1.74 21.01 57.64
CA ALA A 24 1.93 21.00 56.20
C ALA A 24 0.60 21.37 55.53
N PRO A 25 0.59 22.18 54.45
CA PRO A 25 -0.63 22.42 53.72
C PRO A 25 -1.17 21.06 53.29
N VAL A 26 -2.41 20.79 53.70
CA VAL A 26 -3.21 19.68 53.19
C VAL A 26 -3.08 19.75 51.67
N ALA A 27 -2.50 18.71 51.07
CA ALA A 27 -2.53 18.59 49.62
C ALA A 27 -4.02 18.70 49.24
N ASP A 28 -4.37 19.73 48.46
CA ASP A 28 -5.67 19.81 47.84
C ASP A 28 -5.91 18.46 47.17
N GLU A 29 -6.84 17.67 47.71
CA GLU A 29 -7.29 16.46 47.06
C GLU A 29 -7.70 16.88 45.65
N GLU A 30 -7.02 16.35 44.62
CA GLU A 30 -7.48 16.52 43.24
C GLU A 30 -8.98 16.23 43.25
N PRO A 31 -9.83 17.16 42.77
CA PRO A 31 -11.26 16.95 42.83
C PRO A 31 -11.54 15.62 42.14
N VAL A 32 -12.11 14.67 42.90
CA VAL A 32 -12.58 13.41 42.35
C VAL A 32 -13.60 13.79 41.30
N VAL A 33 -13.17 13.80 40.03
CA VAL A 33 -14.06 14.00 38.89
C VAL A 33 -15.05 12.86 39.00
N ALA A 34 -16.27 13.18 39.45
CA ALA A 34 -17.33 12.20 39.53
C ALA A 34 -17.39 11.51 38.17
N ALA A 35 -17.10 10.21 38.15
CA ALA A 35 -16.97 9.44 36.92
C ALA A 35 -18.31 9.46 36.20
N ARG A 36 -18.47 10.42 35.28
CA ARG A 36 -19.65 10.46 34.42
C ARG A 36 -19.58 9.24 33.50
N PRO A 37 -20.72 8.62 33.17
CA PRO A 37 -20.75 7.63 32.11
C PRO A 37 -20.15 8.19 30.82
N ALA A 38 -19.46 7.34 30.07
CA ALA A 38 -18.95 7.69 28.75
C ALA A 38 -20.13 8.10 27.84
N SER A 39 -19.97 9.20 27.12
CA SER A 39 -20.98 9.81 26.27
C SER A 39 -20.63 9.64 24.80
N PRO A 40 -21.40 8.83 24.03
CA PRO A 40 -21.19 8.69 22.59
C PRO A 40 -21.30 10.01 21.82
N THR A 41 -22.15 10.94 22.27
CA THR A 41 -22.30 12.25 21.62
C THR A 41 -21.04 13.11 21.77
N LEU A 42 -20.47 13.18 22.98
CA LEU A 42 -19.21 13.89 23.19
C LEU A 42 -18.05 13.17 22.48
N GLY A 43 -18.09 11.84 22.44
CA GLY A 43 -17.11 11.01 21.74
C GLY A 43 -17.07 11.28 20.25
N HIS A 44 -18.23 11.41 19.61
CA HIS A 44 -18.32 11.77 18.19
C HIS A 44 -17.67 13.13 17.90
N LEU A 45 -17.97 14.14 18.73
CA LEU A 45 -17.40 15.48 18.58
C LEU A 45 -15.87 15.46 18.75
N ALA A 46 -15.39 14.76 19.77
CA ALA A 46 -13.96 14.58 20.01
C ALA A 46 -13.26 13.81 18.88
N PHE A 47 -13.89 12.76 18.35
CA PHE A 47 -13.35 12.00 17.22
C PHE A 47 -13.20 12.88 15.97
N ILE A 48 -14.20 13.70 15.66
CA ILE A 48 -14.12 14.64 14.52
C ILE A 48 -12.98 15.64 14.68
N ALA A 49 -12.78 16.15 15.90
CA ALA A 49 -11.75 17.15 16.17
C ALA A 49 -10.34 16.57 16.11
N GLU A 50 -10.13 15.38 16.70
CA GLU A 50 -8.78 14.90 17.03
C GLU A 50 -8.35 13.68 16.20
N CYS A 51 -9.28 12.89 15.68
CA CYS A 51 -8.97 11.61 15.01
C CYS A 51 -9.28 11.62 13.50
N ALA A 52 -10.27 12.40 13.07
CA ALA A 52 -10.77 12.37 11.69
C ALA A 52 -9.78 12.82 10.61
N SER A 53 -8.65 13.44 10.98
CA SER A 53 -7.58 13.83 10.05
C SER A 53 -6.75 12.62 9.59
N CYS A 54 -6.50 11.65 10.47
CA CYS A 54 -5.80 10.40 10.15
C CYS A 54 -6.75 9.30 9.69
N HIS A 55 -7.99 9.27 10.20
CA HIS A 55 -9.00 8.31 9.79
C HIS A 55 -9.71 8.79 8.51
N ALA A 56 -9.35 8.21 7.36
CA ALA A 56 -9.74 8.73 6.04
C ALA A 56 -11.26 8.95 5.85
N SER A 57 -12.09 8.07 6.44
CA SER A 57 -13.55 8.18 6.43
C SER A 57 -14.16 9.18 7.42
N ARG A 58 -13.39 9.69 8.39
CA ARG A 58 -13.77 10.67 9.43
C ARG A 58 -14.78 10.26 10.48
N ASP A 59 -15.32 9.05 10.45
CA ASP A 59 -16.38 8.62 11.38
C ASP A 59 -15.97 7.42 12.26
N GLY A 60 -14.73 6.95 12.16
CA GLY A 60 -14.23 5.83 12.96
C GLY A 60 -14.78 4.47 12.53
N PHE A 61 -15.39 4.38 11.34
CA PHE A 61 -15.84 3.12 10.75
C PHE A 61 -14.79 2.03 10.78
N ASP A 62 -13.53 2.36 10.50
CA ASP A 62 -12.47 1.38 10.47
C ASP A 62 -12.17 0.79 11.85
N LEU A 63 -12.24 1.60 12.90
CA LEU A 63 -12.09 1.11 14.28
C LEU A 63 -13.23 0.15 14.64
N ALA A 64 -14.47 0.48 14.29
CA ALA A 64 -15.63 -0.38 14.55
C ALA A 64 -15.64 -1.62 13.67
N PHE A 65 -15.38 -1.47 12.38
CA PHE A 65 -15.44 -2.54 11.38
C PHE A 65 -14.41 -3.63 11.70
N PHE A 66 -13.19 -3.27 12.08
CA PHE A 66 -12.17 -4.22 12.50
C PHE A 66 -12.20 -4.54 14.00
N SER A 67 -13.33 -4.34 14.70
CA SER A 67 -13.49 -4.72 16.11
C SER A 67 -12.31 -4.32 17.02
N PHE A 68 -11.81 -3.09 16.91
CA PHE A 68 -10.74 -2.63 17.78
C PHE A 68 -11.24 -2.63 19.23
N PRO A 69 -10.52 -3.26 20.18
CA PRO A 69 -10.97 -3.30 21.55
C PRO A 69 -10.85 -1.91 22.18
N ASP A 70 -11.78 -1.56 23.07
CA ASP A 70 -11.81 -0.27 23.79
C ASP A 70 -10.44 0.08 24.38
N SER A 71 -9.74 -0.89 24.97
CA SER A 71 -8.41 -0.67 25.54
C SER A 71 -7.38 -0.17 24.52
N THR A 72 -7.47 -0.62 23.26
CA THR A 72 -6.61 -0.13 22.17
C THR A 72 -7.06 1.25 21.71
N ILE A 73 -8.36 1.47 21.54
CA ILE A 73 -8.90 2.78 21.14
C ILE A 73 -8.52 3.84 22.16
N ILE A 74 -8.77 3.58 23.45
CA ILE A 74 -8.44 4.48 24.56
C ILE A 74 -6.94 4.75 24.61
N ARG A 75 -6.09 3.71 24.60
CA ARG A 75 -4.63 3.90 24.66
C ARG A 75 -4.12 4.79 23.52
N ARG A 76 -4.63 4.63 22.29
CA ARG A 76 -4.24 5.46 21.15
C ARG A 76 -4.79 6.88 21.27
N ALA A 77 -6.05 7.03 21.67
CA ALA A 77 -6.67 8.34 21.87
C ALA A 77 -5.95 9.17 22.96
N LEU A 78 -5.42 8.54 24.00
CA LEU A 78 -4.66 9.22 25.07
C LEU A 78 -3.40 9.96 24.59
N GLY A 79 -2.90 9.69 23.38
CA GLY A 79 -1.85 10.49 22.75
C GLY A 79 -2.32 11.87 22.27
N HIS A 80 -3.64 12.10 22.23
CA HIS A 80 -4.28 13.28 21.64
C HIS A 80 -5.25 13.96 22.60
N VAL A 81 -5.91 13.20 23.49
CA VAL A 81 -6.95 13.69 24.40
C VAL A 81 -6.78 13.17 25.83
N ASP A 82 -7.49 13.78 26.78
CA ASP A 82 -7.55 13.28 28.14
C ASP A 82 -8.30 11.94 28.25
N THR A 83 -8.21 11.31 29.43
CA THR A 83 -8.79 9.99 29.70
C THR A 83 -10.32 9.95 29.57
N VAL A 84 -11.03 10.97 30.05
CA VAL A 84 -12.50 11.01 29.98
C VAL A 84 -12.95 11.11 28.52
N THR A 85 -12.29 11.98 27.75
CA THR A 85 -12.54 12.14 26.32
C THR A 85 -12.19 10.87 25.53
N ALA A 86 -11.14 10.15 25.89
CA ALA A 86 -10.80 8.85 25.29
C ALA A 86 -11.88 7.78 25.53
N PHE A 87 -12.46 7.72 26.74
CA PHE A 87 -13.59 6.84 27.03
C PHE A 87 -14.83 7.19 26.22
N ASP A 88 -15.12 8.49 26.06
CA ASP A 88 -16.23 8.94 25.21
C ASP A 88 -16.04 8.51 23.74
N ILE A 89 -14.82 8.64 23.20
CA ILE A 89 -14.50 8.20 21.83
C ILE A 89 -14.77 6.70 21.68
N ALA A 90 -14.28 5.86 22.60
CA ALA A 90 -14.55 4.41 22.55
C ALA A 90 -16.05 4.12 22.62
N ALA A 91 -16.79 4.82 23.49
CA ALA A 91 -18.25 4.70 23.56
C ALA A 91 -18.93 5.10 22.24
N TYR A 92 -18.45 6.13 21.55
CA TYR A 92 -18.94 6.51 20.22
C TYR A 92 -18.69 5.41 19.18
N ILE A 93 -17.46 4.88 19.08
CA ILE A 93 -17.12 3.82 18.12
C ILE A 93 -18.05 2.61 18.28
N ASN A 94 -18.37 2.24 19.52
CA ASN A 94 -19.28 1.13 19.84
C ASN A 94 -20.75 1.38 19.42
N THR A 95 -21.13 2.61 19.05
CA THR A 95 -22.47 2.91 18.52
C THR A 95 -22.57 2.82 17.00
N LEU A 96 -21.46 2.65 16.28
CA LEU A 96 -21.46 2.68 14.82
C LEU A 96 -22.16 1.43 14.24
N PRO A 97 -23.11 1.59 13.30
CA PRO A 97 -23.85 0.48 12.73
C PRO A 97 -23.05 -0.20 11.61
N VAL A 98 -22.06 -1.00 12.00
CA VAL A 98 -21.21 -1.79 11.08
C VAL A 98 -21.40 -3.28 11.31
N ALA A 99 -21.13 -4.10 10.30
CA ALA A 99 -20.99 -5.55 10.47
C ALA A 99 -19.51 -5.84 10.78
N PRO A 100 -19.13 -6.06 12.05
CA PRO A 100 -17.73 -6.14 12.42
C PRO A 100 -17.08 -7.44 11.93
N VAL A 101 -15.81 -7.34 11.58
CA VAL A 101 -14.88 -8.46 11.33
C VAL A 101 -13.82 -8.49 12.44
N GLY A 102 -13.04 -9.57 12.48
CA GLY A 102 -11.95 -9.70 13.45
C GLY A 102 -10.89 -8.61 13.26
N ARG A 103 -10.23 -8.21 14.35
CA ARG A 103 -9.15 -7.19 14.34
C ARG A 103 -8.02 -7.48 13.35
N PHE A 104 -7.73 -8.74 13.13
CA PHE A 104 -6.67 -9.19 12.24
C PHE A 104 -7.21 -9.77 10.94
N ASP A 105 -8.45 -9.43 10.59
CA ASP A 105 -9.04 -9.80 9.31
C ASP A 105 -8.17 -9.31 8.14
N GLN A 106 -8.09 -10.15 7.12
CA GLN A 106 -7.24 -9.94 5.96
C GLN A 106 -8.10 -9.66 4.72
N SER A 107 -8.97 -8.66 4.80
CA SER A 107 -10.06 -8.44 3.83
C SER A 107 -9.62 -8.29 2.36
N PHE A 108 -8.34 -7.96 2.12
CA PHE A 108 -7.75 -7.82 0.78
C PHE A 108 -6.67 -8.87 0.46
N GLN A 109 -6.44 -9.87 1.33
CA GLN A 109 -5.47 -10.93 1.07
C GLN A 109 -5.95 -11.82 -0.08
N PRO A 110 -5.18 -11.95 -1.17
CA PRO A 110 -5.56 -12.79 -2.30
C PRO A 110 -5.80 -14.23 -1.86
N GLY A 111 -6.92 -14.81 -2.30
CA GLY A 111 -7.34 -16.15 -1.89
C GLY A 111 -7.64 -16.33 -0.40
N GLY A 112 -7.67 -15.24 0.38
CA GLY A 112 -7.98 -15.25 1.81
C GLY A 112 -6.90 -15.87 2.71
N VAL A 113 -5.76 -16.26 2.17
CA VAL A 113 -4.68 -16.91 2.93
C VAL A 113 -3.30 -16.53 2.39
N GLN A 114 -2.35 -16.36 3.31
CA GLN A 114 -0.93 -16.19 2.98
C GLN A 114 -0.27 -17.57 2.86
N LEU A 115 0.45 -17.78 1.76
CA LEU A 115 1.29 -18.97 1.56
C LEU A 115 2.66 -18.82 2.25
N ALA A 116 3.31 -19.92 2.57
CA ALA A 116 4.63 -19.92 3.21
C ALA A 116 5.76 -19.50 2.26
N GLY A 117 5.58 -19.63 0.94
CA GLY A 117 6.63 -19.23 0.00
C GLY A 117 6.32 -19.39 -1.49
N ASP A 118 7.33 -19.08 -2.30
CA ASP A 118 7.25 -19.01 -3.76
C ASP A 118 6.97 -20.37 -4.44
N VAL A 119 7.55 -21.46 -3.92
CA VAL A 119 7.33 -22.82 -4.42
C VAL A 119 5.92 -23.32 -4.13
N GLU A 120 5.40 -23.00 -2.94
CA GLU A 120 4.04 -23.35 -2.55
C GLU A 120 3.03 -22.62 -3.45
N PHE A 121 3.28 -21.35 -3.79
CA PHE A 121 2.48 -20.62 -4.77
C PHE A 121 2.37 -21.34 -6.11
N ALA A 122 3.49 -21.78 -6.68
CA ALA A 122 3.46 -22.53 -7.94
C ALA A 122 2.71 -23.86 -7.80
N THR A 123 2.95 -24.59 -6.71
CA THR A 123 2.28 -25.88 -6.47
C THR A 123 0.79 -25.70 -6.28
N ASN A 124 0.35 -24.65 -5.59
CA ASN A 124 -1.05 -24.32 -5.39
C ASN A 124 -1.74 -23.93 -6.70
N LEU A 125 -1.07 -23.10 -7.51
CA LEU A 125 -1.63 -22.56 -8.76
C LEU A 125 -1.62 -23.58 -9.92
N PHE A 126 -0.56 -24.36 -10.03
CA PHE A 126 -0.30 -25.22 -11.20
C PHE A 126 -0.27 -26.72 -10.87
N GLY A 127 -0.39 -27.09 -9.59
CA GLY A 127 -0.27 -28.48 -9.13
C GLY A 127 1.17 -29.00 -9.04
N SER A 128 2.16 -28.21 -9.46
CA SER A 128 3.59 -28.56 -9.40
C SER A 128 4.47 -27.31 -9.46
N ASP A 129 5.76 -27.46 -9.13
CA ASP A 129 6.76 -26.40 -9.30
C ASP A 129 7.28 -26.33 -10.75
N ALA A 130 6.37 -26.20 -11.71
CA ALA A 130 6.68 -26.09 -13.14
C ALA A 130 5.69 -25.13 -13.82
N TRP A 131 6.15 -24.43 -14.86
CA TRP A 131 5.23 -23.72 -15.75
C TRP A 131 4.51 -24.75 -16.64
N PRO A 132 3.17 -24.81 -16.65
CA PRO A 132 2.47 -25.84 -17.44
C PRO A 132 2.59 -25.55 -18.94
N SER A 133 3.22 -26.45 -19.69
CA SER A 133 3.42 -26.30 -21.14
C SER A 133 2.11 -26.26 -21.95
N THR A 134 1.04 -26.84 -21.41
CA THR A 134 -0.31 -26.87 -22.00
C THR A 134 -1.19 -25.68 -21.61
N LEU A 135 -0.73 -24.78 -20.74
CA LEU A 135 -1.51 -23.60 -20.34
C LEU A 135 -1.68 -22.68 -21.55
N THR A 136 -2.92 -22.28 -21.84
CA THR A 136 -3.24 -21.35 -22.93
C THR A 136 -3.35 -19.91 -22.44
N SER A 137 -3.25 -18.94 -23.36
CA SER A 137 -3.42 -17.52 -23.04
C SER A 137 -4.78 -17.23 -22.41
N ALA A 138 -5.84 -17.87 -22.93
CA ALA A 138 -7.20 -17.76 -22.39
C ALA A 138 -7.33 -18.35 -20.98
N GLN A 139 -6.68 -19.49 -20.71
CA GLN A 139 -6.67 -20.09 -19.36
C GLN A 139 -5.93 -19.20 -18.37
N LEU A 140 -4.76 -18.65 -18.72
CA LEU A 140 -4.03 -17.73 -17.86
C LEU A 140 -4.82 -16.44 -17.62
N LEU A 141 -5.49 -15.91 -18.64
CA LEU A 141 -6.34 -14.71 -18.54
C LEU A 141 -7.55 -14.93 -17.63
N ALA A 142 -8.12 -16.14 -17.62
CA ALA A 142 -9.26 -16.49 -16.77
C ALA A 142 -8.93 -16.59 -15.28
N ILE A 143 -7.64 -16.65 -14.92
CA ILE A 143 -7.21 -16.63 -13.51
C ILE A 143 -7.44 -15.22 -12.95
N ASP A 144 -8.27 -15.12 -11.91
CA ASP A 144 -8.48 -13.91 -11.11
C ASP A 144 -7.37 -13.78 -10.05
N PRO A 145 -6.46 -12.80 -10.17
CA PRO A 145 -5.36 -12.65 -9.22
C PRO A 145 -5.81 -12.32 -7.79
N THR A 146 -7.05 -11.87 -7.58
CA THR A 146 -7.59 -11.60 -6.24
C THR A 146 -8.01 -12.88 -5.51
N GLN A 147 -8.18 -13.99 -6.24
CA GLN A 147 -8.65 -15.27 -5.69
C GLN A 147 -7.52 -16.29 -5.50
N ILE A 148 -6.31 -15.98 -5.96
CA ILE A 148 -5.16 -16.90 -5.85
C ILE A 148 -4.36 -16.59 -4.59
N PRO A 149 -4.19 -17.55 -3.66
CA PRO A 149 -3.29 -17.39 -2.52
C PRO A 149 -1.86 -17.02 -2.94
N VAL A 150 -1.22 -16.13 -2.19
CA VAL A 150 0.15 -15.66 -2.46
C VAL A 150 1.01 -15.67 -1.20
N ALA A 151 2.33 -15.70 -1.37
CA ALA A 151 3.27 -15.69 -0.25
C ALA A 151 3.43 -14.30 0.41
N LEU A 152 2.97 -13.24 -0.26
CA LEU A 152 2.96 -11.90 0.29
C LEU A 152 1.93 -11.78 1.43
N ALA A 153 2.37 -11.22 2.56
CA ALA A 153 1.48 -10.80 3.64
C ALA A 153 0.87 -9.44 3.26
N PHE A 154 -0.43 -9.39 3.03
CA PHE A 154 -1.11 -8.13 2.71
C PHE A 154 -1.35 -7.31 3.99
N PRO A 155 -1.49 -5.98 3.86
CA PRO A 155 -1.55 -5.11 5.02
C PRO A 155 -2.79 -5.44 5.84
N ARG A 156 -2.60 -5.62 7.15
CA ARG A 156 -3.69 -5.59 8.12
C ARG A 156 -4.15 -4.15 8.31
N TRP A 157 -5.36 -3.94 8.81
CA TRP A 157 -5.90 -2.59 8.88
C TRP A 157 -5.02 -1.65 9.72
N SER A 158 -4.73 -2.03 10.96
CA SER A 158 -3.69 -1.35 11.74
C SER A 158 -2.81 -2.35 12.47
N PHE A 159 -1.50 -2.13 12.37
CA PHE A 159 -0.45 -2.93 12.98
C PHE A 159 0.65 -2.01 13.50
N GLU A 160 0.81 -1.92 14.82
CA GLU A 160 1.62 -0.87 15.44
C GLU A 160 3.13 -1.15 15.44
N GLU A 161 3.52 -2.35 15.04
CA GLU A 161 4.92 -2.78 15.09
C GLU A 161 5.75 -2.21 13.93
N ASN A 162 5.11 -1.88 12.81
CA ASN A 162 5.78 -1.40 11.59
C ASN A 162 4.79 -0.71 10.63
N ASN A 163 5.31 -0.19 9.52
CA ASN A 163 4.54 0.51 8.50
C ASN A 163 3.88 -0.38 7.43
N LEU A 164 3.69 -1.68 7.68
CA LEU A 164 3.07 -2.64 6.75
C LEU A 164 1.54 -2.74 6.90
N ASP A 165 0.90 -1.74 7.49
CA ASP A 165 -0.54 -1.67 7.66
C ASP A 165 -1.21 -0.66 6.71
N TRP A 166 -2.54 -0.63 6.72
CA TRP A 166 -3.31 0.36 5.97
C TRP A 166 -3.25 1.75 6.62
N MET A 167 -3.15 1.84 7.95
CA MET A 167 -3.32 3.10 8.64
C MET A 167 -2.12 4.05 8.48
N PRO A 168 -2.29 5.25 7.89
CA PRO A 168 -1.22 6.23 7.82
C PRO A 168 -0.83 6.72 9.22
N ASP A 169 0.46 6.97 9.43
CA ASP A 169 1.01 7.45 10.71
C ASP A 169 0.80 8.96 10.90
N ALA A 170 0.53 9.65 9.79
CA ALA A 170 0.30 11.08 9.75
C ALA A 170 -0.97 11.41 8.95
N PRO A 171 -1.68 12.51 9.28
CA PRO A 171 -2.80 12.95 8.47
C PRO A 171 -2.35 13.33 7.07
N TYR A 172 -3.30 13.35 6.12
CA TYR A 172 -3.01 13.90 4.81
C TYR A 172 -2.57 15.37 4.96
N PRO A 173 -1.46 15.82 4.33
CA PRO A 173 -0.90 17.14 4.60
C PRO A 173 -1.90 18.28 4.35
N GLU A 174 -2.17 19.08 5.37
CA GLU A 174 -3.23 20.11 5.33
C GLU A 174 -2.97 21.16 4.24
N GLY A 175 -1.73 21.63 4.09
CA GLY A 175 -1.45 22.63 3.07
C GLY A 175 -1.57 22.08 1.65
N LEU A 176 -1.55 20.76 1.42
CA LEU A 176 -1.96 20.17 0.14
C LEU A 176 -3.48 20.21 -0.09
N LEU A 177 -4.28 20.16 0.98
CA LEU A 177 -5.73 20.31 0.91
C LEU A 177 -6.14 21.76 0.66
N ALA A 178 -5.38 22.72 1.20
CA ALA A 178 -5.60 24.16 1.02
C ALA A 178 -5.04 24.72 -0.30
N HIS A 179 -4.05 24.05 -0.90
CA HIS A 179 -3.41 24.49 -2.13
C HIS A 179 -4.35 24.46 -3.35
N SER A 180 -4.00 25.23 -4.40
CA SER A 180 -4.74 25.30 -5.68
C SER A 180 -6.24 25.56 -5.48
N GLU A 181 -6.57 26.64 -4.76
CA GLU A 181 -7.95 27.03 -4.45
C GLU A 181 -8.75 25.91 -3.78
N HIS A 182 -8.13 25.17 -2.85
CA HIS A 182 -8.76 24.08 -2.09
C HIS A 182 -9.28 22.90 -2.94
N ARG A 183 -8.83 22.74 -4.19
CA ARG A 183 -9.35 21.72 -5.11
C ARG A 183 -9.39 20.30 -4.52
N ALA A 184 -8.33 19.87 -3.84
CA ALA A 184 -8.27 18.56 -3.21
C ALA A 184 -9.17 18.47 -1.97
N GLY A 185 -9.17 19.51 -1.13
CA GLY A 185 -10.04 19.62 0.04
C GLY A 185 -11.52 19.59 -0.33
N ASP A 186 -11.94 20.35 -1.35
CA ASP A 186 -13.33 20.42 -1.80
C ASP A 186 -13.82 19.11 -2.43
N ALA A 187 -12.99 18.46 -3.25
CA ALA A 187 -13.33 17.16 -3.80
C ALA A 187 -13.50 16.10 -2.71
N LEU A 188 -12.60 16.10 -1.72
CA LEU A 188 -12.69 15.20 -0.56
C LEU A 188 -13.92 15.49 0.31
N LYS A 189 -14.25 16.77 0.54
CA LYS A 189 -15.46 17.18 1.27
C LYS A 189 -16.72 16.72 0.53
N LYS A 190 -16.76 16.85 -0.79
CA LYS A 190 -17.87 16.38 -1.63
C LYS A 190 -18.06 14.88 -1.51
N TYR A 191 -17.00 14.09 -1.67
CA TYR A 191 -17.05 12.63 -1.48
C TYR A 191 -17.56 12.25 -0.09
N ARG A 192 -17.06 12.90 0.97
CA ARG A 192 -17.49 12.60 2.34
C ARG A 192 -18.98 12.90 2.58
N ALA A 193 -19.55 13.85 1.84
CA ALA A 193 -20.98 14.16 1.91
C ALA A 193 -21.84 13.17 1.11
N SER A 194 -21.37 12.70 -0.05
CA SER A 194 -22.13 11.81 -0.92
C SER A 194 -21.94 10.33 -0.64
N GLY A 195 -20.73 9.92 -0.23
CA GLY A 195 -20.31 8.53 -0.10
C GLY A 195 -20.15 7.78 -1.42
N ASP A 196 -20.31 8.46 -2.56
CA ASP A 196 -20.44 7.85 -3.89
C ASP A 196 -19.08 7.56 -4.57
N GLY A 197 -19.04 6.50 -5.39
CA GLY A 197 -17.83 6.07 -6.09
C GLY A 197 -17.32 7.04 -7.15
N TYR A 198 -18.19 7.82 -7.80
CA TYR A 198 -17.77 8.85 -8.75
C TYR A 198 -17.07 10.01 -8.03
N ASP A 199 -17.63 10.46 -6.91
CA ASP A 199 -17.01 11.49 -6.09
C ASP A 199 -15.71 10.99 -5.42
N LEU A 200 -15.64 9.71 -5.04
CA LEU A 200 -14.39 9.08 -4.59
C LEU A 200 -13.31 9.15 -5.67
N TYR A 201 -13.67 8.83 -6.91
CA TYR A 201 -12.74 8.92 -8.05
C TYR A 201 -12.25 10.36 -8.27
N ALA A 202 -13.15 11.34 -8.19
CA ALA A 202 -12.77 12.76 -8.27
C ALA A 202 -11.84 13.18 -7.12
N ALA A 203 -12.15 12.80 -5.89
CA ALA A 203 -11.34 13.08 -4.70
C ALA A 203 -9.95 12.43 -4.80
N THR A 204 -9.89 11.14 -5.10
CA THR A 204 -8.64 10.38 -5.25
C THR A 204 -7.73 11.01 -6.30
N ARG A 205 -8.29 11.41 -7.45
CA ARG A 205 -7.53 12.12 -8.49
C ARG A 205 -7.01 13.47 -8.00
N ALA A 206 -7.82 14.26 -7.30
CA ALA A 206 -7.42 15.57 -6.83
C ALA A 206 -6.28 15.46 -5.79
N LEU A 207 -6.36 14.50 -4.87
CA LEU A 207 -5.30 14.19 -3.89
C LEU A 207 -3.99 13.77 -4.60
N ARG A 208 -4.07 12.79 -5.53
CA ARG A 208 -2.91 12.32 -6.32
C ARG A 208 -2.25 13.42 -7.16
N VAL A 209 -3.01 14.42 -7.60
CA VAL A 209 -2.46 15.61 -8.28
C VAL A 209 -1.78 16.55 -7.30
N ALA A 210 -2.39 16.80 -6.14
CA ALA A 210 -1.85 17.70 -5.13
C ALA A 210 -0.48 17.23 -4.61
N GLU A 211 -0.32 15.94 -4.31
CA GLU A 211 0.95 15.38 -3.80
C GLU A 211 2.13 15.46 -4.80
N ARG A 212 1.85 15.68 -6.09
CA ARG A 212 2.84 15.77 -7.20
C ARG A 212 2.89 17.15 -7.84
N ASN A 213 2.23 18.14 -7.24
CA ASN A 213 2.16 19.46 -7.84
C ASN A 213 3.53 20.15 -7.77
N VAL A 214 4.18 20.30 -8.92
CA VAL A 214 5.50 20.94 -9.05
C VAL A 214 5.52 22.40 -8.57
N MET A 215 4.36 23.06 -8.55
CA MET A 215 4.19 24.44 -8.07
C MET A 215 4.00 24.53 -6.55
N SER A 216 3.76 23.41 -5.86
CA SER A 216 3.62 23.37 -4.41
C SER A 216 4.95 23.08 -3.73
N THR A 217 5.39 23.94 -2.80
CA THR A 217 6.57 23.70 -1.96
C THR A 217 6.37 22.57 -0.94
N GLU A 218 5.13 22.13 -0.76
CA GLU A 218 4.74 21.12 0.23
C GLU A 218 4.52 19.73 -0.39
N ALA A 219 4.39 19.63 -1.72
CA ALA A 219 4.18 18.37 -2.44
C ALA A 219 5.35 17.39 -2.20
N PRO A 220 5.12 16.26 -1.52
CA PRO A 220 6.21 15.37 -1.12
C PRO A 220 6.62 14.38 -2.22
N CYS A 221 5.78 14.16 -3.25
CA CYS A 221 5.94 13.09 -4.24
C CYS A 221 6.57 13.56 -5.56
N LEU A 222 7.50 14.51 -5.51
CA LEU A 222 8.23 15.01 -6.69
C LEU A 222 9.40 14.08 -7.06
N VAL A 223 9.09 12.84 -7.44
CA VAL A 223 10.06 11.75 -7.66
C VAL A 223 11.15 12.02 -8.71
N SER A 224 10.95 13.00 -9.59
CA SER A 224 11.95 13.41 -10.59
C SER A 224 12.91 14.49 -10.10
N ASP A 225 12.70 15.01 -8.90
CA ASP A 225 13.51 16.04 -8.26
C ASP A 225 13.94 15.51 -6.87
N PRO A 226 15.13 14.88 -6.77
CA PRO A 226 15.60 14.26 -5.53
C PRO A 226 15.67 15.23 -4.33
N VAL A 227 15.84 16.54 -4.58
CA VAL A 227 15.90 17.55 -3.52
C VAL A 227 14.52 17.79 -2.91
N ARG A 228 13.47 17.70 -3.72
CA ARG A 228 12.08 17.95 -3.29
C ARG A 228 11.32 16.67 -2.96
N PHE A 229 11.81 15.51 -3.36
CA PHE A 229 11.22 14.24 -3.00
C PHE A 229 11.42 13.96 -1.51
N LYS A 230 10.31 13.73 -0.79
CA LYS A 230 10.29 13.40 0.63
C LYS A 230 9.68 12.00 0.77
N PRO A 231 10.48 10.92 0.80
CA PRO A 231 9.99 9.54 0.71
C PRO A 231 8.93 9.19 1.74
N ASP A 232 9.17 9.44 3.04
CA ASP A 232 8.23 9.12 4.11
C ASP A 232 6.92 9.90 3.96
N ALA A 233 7.00 11.22 3.78
CA ALA A 233 5.81 12.05 3.61
C ALA A 233 5.02 11.67 2.34
N CYS A 234 5.70 11.28 1.27
CA CYS A 234 5.05 10.81 0.05
C CYS A 234 4.36 9.46 0.25
N PHE A 235 5.05 8.53 0.93
CA PHE A 235 4.50 7.23 1.28
C PHE A 235 3.24 7.38 2.14
N GLN A 236 3.28 8.21 3.19
CA GLN A 236 2.14 8.44 4.09
C GLN A 236 0.95 9.12 3.39
N ALA A 237 1.19 10.14 2.55
CA ALA A 237 0.12 10.80 1.80
C ALA A 237 -0.59 9.84 0.83
N ARG A 238 0.19 8.97 0.17
CA ARG A 238 -0.36 7.94 -0.72
C ARG A 238 -1.07 6.83 0.05
N ARG A 239 -0.51 6.38 1.18
CA ARG A 239 -1.12 5.38 2.07
C ARG A 239 -2.46 5.88 2.62
N TRP A 240 -2.53 7.15 3.00
CA TRP A 240 -3.78 7.81 3.39
C TRP A 240 -4.83 7.75 2.27
N THR A 241 -4.44 8.10 1.04
CA THR A 241 -5.34 8.05 -0.12
C THR A 241 -5.77 6.62 -0.45
N ALA A 242 -4.84 5.66 -0.36
CA ALA A 242 -5.10 4.23 -0.54
C ALA A 242 -6.12 3.70 0.48
N SER A 243 -5.99 4.12 1.74
CA SER A 243 -6.92 3.76 2.82
C SER A 243 -8.31 4.35 2.64
N LEU A 244 -8.43 5.57 2.10
CA LEU A 244 -9.74 6.10 1.69
C LEU A 244 -10.45 5.17 0.69
N VAL A 245 -9.70 4.69 -0.30
CA VAL A 245 -10.20 3.78 -1.34
C VAL A 245 -10.57 2.41 -0.74
N GLY A 246 -9.72 1.83 0.11
CA GLY A 246 -10.00 0.57 0.80
C GLY A 246 -11.24 0.63 1.68
N GLN A 247 -11.41 1.70 2.48
CA GLN A 247 -12.60 1.87 3.32
C GLN A 247 -13.89 1.96 2.50
N HIS A 248 -13.87 2.61 1.33
CA HIS A 248 -15.03 2.66 0.46
C HIS A 248 -15.44 1.28 -0.07
N MET A 249 -14.47 0.45 -0.48
CA MET A 249 -14.75 -0.92 -0.90
C MET A 249 -15.38 -1.73 0.23
N LEU A 250 -14.82 -1.66 1.43
CA LEU A 250 -15.35 -2.37 2.60
C LEU A 250 -16.79 -1.92 2.92
N ARG A 251 -17.08 -0.62 2.86
CA ARG A 251 -18.42 -0.08 3.12
C ARG A 251 -19.45 -0.45 2.08
N SER A 252 -19.07 -0.45 0.81
CA SER A 252 -19.97 -0.79 -0.28
C SER A 252 -20.27 -2.29 -0.34
N GLY A 253 -19.48 -3.12 0.34
CA GLY A 253 -19.56 -4.58 0.24
C GLY A 253 -19.25 -5.08 -1.17
N SER A 254 -18.69 -4.23 -2.04
CA SER A 254 -18.44 -4.54 -3.44
C SER A 254 -17.17 -5.36 -3.58
N SER A 255 -17.29 -6.59 -4.07
CA SER A 255 -16.17 -7.38 -4.58
C SER A 255 -15.80 -7.01 -6.02
N GLU A 256 -16.64 -6.23 -6.71
CA GLU A 256 -16.38 -5.80 -8.09
C GLU A 256 -15.22 -4.81 -8.16
N PRO A 257 -14.35 -4.91 -9.20
CA PRO A 257 -13.32 -3.92 -9.43
C PRO A 257 -13.94 -2.54 -9.64
N MET A 258 -13.60 -1.61 -8.75
CA MET A 258 -13.87 -0.19 -8.99
C MET A 258 -13.11 0.32 -10.22
N HIS A 259 -13.43 1.54 -10.66
CA HIS A 259 -12.69 2.20 -11.75
C HIS A 259 -11.17 2.14 -11.48
N PHE A 260 -10.40 1.55 -12.41
CA PHE A 260 -8.98 1.21 -12.25
C PHE A 260 -8.10 2.32 -11.63
N SER A 261 -8.39 3.60 -11.90
CA SER A 261 -7.62 4.72 -11.31
C SER A 261 -7.72 4.84 -9.79
N LEU A 262 -8.70 4.19 -9.18
CA LEU A 262 -8.80 4.06 -7.72
C LEU A 262 -7.77 3.03 -7.22
N HIS A 263 -7.64 1.90 -7.90
CA HIS A 263 -6.61 0.88 -7.61
C HIS A 263 -5.19 1.37 -7.90
N ASP A 264 -5.03 2.32 -8.83
CA ASP A 264 -3.74 3.02 -9.01
C ASP A 264 -3.28 3.73 -7.72
N ALA A 265 -4.18 4.09 -6.80
CA ALA A 265 -3.79 4.69 -5.52
C ALA A 265 -2.96 3.71 -4.69
N TRP A 266 -3.30 2.41 -4.72
CA TRP A 266 -2.52 1.35 -4.08
C TRP A 266 -1.19 1.13 -4.78
N TRP A 267 -1.20 1.07 -6.13
CA TRP A 267 0.04 1.01 -6.91
C TRP A 267 1.00 2.15 -6.57
N ASP A 268 0.48 3.36 -6.39
CA ASP A 268 1.27 4.55 -6.10
C ASP A 268 1.96 4.47 -4.73
N VAL A 269 1.36 3.82 -3.72
CA VAL A 269 2.01 3.57 -2.42
C VAL A 269 3.27 2.73 -2.63
N GLY A 270 3.15 1.59 -3.32
CA GLY A 270 4.30 0.74 -3.62
C GLY A 270 5.32 1.45 -4.53
N ASN A 271 4.88 2.35 -5.39
CA ASN A 271 5.77 3.16 -6.21
C ASN A 271 6.55 4.21 -5.40
N ALA A 272 5.99 4.75 -4.31
CA ALA A 272 6.74 5.61 -3.39
C ALA A 272 7.83 4.82 -2.66
N ALA A 273 7.51 3.62 -2.16
CA ALA A 273 8.48 2.71 -1.56
C ALA A 273 9.60 2.33 -2.54
N ARG A 274 9.25 1.97 -3.78
CA ARG A 274 10.22 1.71 -4.85
C ARG A 274 11.15 2.90 -5.10
N HIS A 275 10.60 4.12 -5.22
CA HIS A 275 11.41 5.30 -5.46
C HIS A 275 12.32 5.63 -4.26
N SER A 276 11.88 5.38 -3.03
CA SER A 276 12.72 5.53 -1.83
C SER A 276 14.02 4.70 -1.92
N LEU A 277 13.93 3.48 -2.46
CA LEU A 277 15.08 2.60 -2.71
C LEU A 277 15.97 3.12 -3.85
N VAL A 278 15.37 3.57 -4.95
CA VAL A 278 16.11 4.08 -6.12
C VAL A 278 16.90 5.33 -5.75
N GLU A 279 16.30 6.23 -4.97
CA GLU A 279 16.93 7.47 -4.50
C GLU A 279 17.83 7.26 -3.27
N ARG A 280 18.01 6.01 -2.82
CA ARG A 280 18.84 5.63 -1.65
C ARG A 280 18.44 6.33 -0.35
N MET A 281 17.15 6.60 -0.20
CA MET A 281 16.50 7.12 1.00
C MET A 281 15.37 6.18 1.39
N PRO A 282 15.68 4.92 1.78
CA PRO A 282 14.66 3.90 1.99
C PRO A 282 13.76 4.26 3.17
N ILE A 283 12.46 4.13 2.97
CA ILE A 283 11.49 4.06 4.07
C ILE A 283 11.61 2.71 4.79
N GLU A 284 11.01 2.59 5.96
CA GLU A 284 10.90 1.32 6.67
C GLU A 284 10.20 0.25 5.80
N ASN A 285 10.68 -1.00 5.84
CA ASN A 285 10.14 -2.14 5.08
C ASN A 285 9.86 -1.83 3.60
N ALA A 286 10.75 -1.07 2.95
CA ALA A 286 10.52 -0.56 1.60
C ALA A 286 10.33 -1.66 0.53
N ASP A 287 11.00 -2.80 0.69
CA ASP A 287 10.89 -3.92 -0.26
C ASP A 287 9.52 -4.61 -0.17
N GLU A 288 9.04 -4.86 1.05
CA GLU A 288 7.73 -5.40 1.35
C GLU A 288 6.62 -4.43 0.91
N ASN A 289 6.73 -3.15 1.29
CA ASN A 289 5.79 -2.11 0.88
C ASN A 289 5.74 -1.95 -0.64
N TRP A 290 6.88 -2.05 -1.33
CA TRP A 290 6.89 -2.02 -2.79
C TRP A 290 6.08 -3.19 -3.35
N ALA A 291 6.43 -4.43 -3.01
CA ALA A 291 5.82 -5.61 -3.61
C ALA A 291 4.33 -5.73 -3.27
N VAL A 292 3.97 -5.57 -2.00
CA VAL A 292 2.59 -5.76 -1.51
C VAL A 292 1.65 -4.74 -2.13
N TRP A 293 1.92 -3.44 -1.98
CA TRP A 293 1.03 -2.39 -2.47
C TRP A 293 0.91 -2.37 -4.00
N MET A 294 2.00 -2.66 -4.73
CA MET A 294 1.91 -2.82 -6.18
C MET A 294 1.12 -4.07 -6.57
N TYR A 295 1.23 -5.17 -5.83
CA TYR A 295 0.40 -6.36 -6.08
C TYR A 295 -1.08 -6.05 -5.87
N LEU A 296 -1.44 -5.37 -4.77
CA LEU A 296 -2.82 -4.91 -4.54
C LEU A 296 -3.36 -4.15 -5.75
N GLY A 297 -2.66 -3.10 -6.20
CA GLY A 297 -3.11 -2.31 -7.34
C GLY A 297 -3.20 -3.11 -8.64
N TRP A 298 -2.22 -3.99 -8.89
CA TRP A 298 -2.17 -4.84 -10.08
C TRP A 298 -3.28 -5.89 -10.11
N ALA A 299 -3.59 -6.54 -8.99
CA ALA A 299 -4.54 -7.66 -8.94
C ALA A 299 -5.94 -7.27 -9.46
N PHE A 300 -6.36 -6.03 -9.22
CA PHE A 300 -7.64 -5.49 -9.70
C PHE A 300 -7.59 -4.90 -11.12
N ALA A 301 -6.39 -4.69 -11.68
CA ALA A 301 -6.20 -4.13 -13.01
C ALA A 301 -4.94 -4.68 -13.70
N PRO A 302 -4.86 -6.01 -13.97
CA PRO A 302 -3.64 -6.66 -14.44
C PRO A 302 -3.15 -6.18 -15.81
N GLN A 303 -4.02 -5.55 -16.59
CA GLN A 303 -3.73 -4.91 -17.87
C GLN A 303 -2.97 -3.59 -17.73
N ARG A 304 -3.07 -2.93 -16.57
CA ARG A 304 -2.43 -1.64 -16.25
C ARG A 304 -1.03 -1.92 -15.68
N HIS A 305 -0.17 -0.91 -15.65
CA HIS A 305 1.17 -0.93 -15.05
C HIS A 305 2.26 -1.76 -15.75
N ALA A 306 3.48 -1.25 -15.71
CA ALA A 306 4.65 -1.93 -16.26
C ALA A 306 5.00 -3.18 -15.44
N SER A 307 5.08 -4.35 -16.08
CA SER A 307 5.36 -5.60 -15.37
C SER A 307 6.72 -5.60 -14.67
N THR A 308 7.71 -4.91 -15.23
CA THR A 308 9.04 -4.82 -14.65
C THR A 308 9.03 -4.26 -13.21
N TYR A 309 8.11 -3.36 -12.85
CA TYR A 309 8.13 -2.72 -11.53
C TYR A 309 7.75 -3.70 -10.42
N LEU A 310 6.56 -4.30 -10.47
CA LEU A 310 6.16 -5.27 -9.45
C LEU A 310 7.04 -6.54 -9.50
N SER A 311 7.38 -7.06 -10.68
CA SER A 311 8.26 -8.23 -10.80
C SER A 311 9.64 -8.00 -10.16
N SER A 312 10.15 -6.76 -10.14
CA SER A 312 11.41 -6.45 -9.46
C SER A 312 11.28 -6.47 -7.94
N GLY A 313 10.21 -5.91 -7.38
CA GLY A 313 9.91 -5.99 -5.95
C GLY A 313 9.75 -7.44 -5.48
N LEU A 314 8.95 -8.24 -6.21
CA LEU A 314 8.77 -9.67 -5.93
C LEU A 314 10.10 -10.44 -5.95
N THR A 315 10.97 -10.17 -6.92
CA THR A 315 12.29 -10.84 -7.01
C THR A 315 13.18 -10.49 -5.82
N ARG A 316 13.12 -9.25 -5.32
CA ARG A 316 13.90 -8.81 -4.15
C ARG A 316 13.48 -9.53 -2.87
N LEU A 317 12.21 -9.92 -2.78
CA LEU A 317 11.68 -10.76 -1.70
C LEU A 317 11.91 -12.27 -1.93
N GLY A 318 12.69 -12.65 -2.94
CA GLY A 318 12.94 -14.06 -3.24
C GLY A 318 11.72 -14.79 -3.81
N LEU A 319 10.82 -14.08 -4.51
CA LEU A 319 9.59 -14.62 -5.10
C LEU A 319 9.62 -14.64 -6.66
N PRO A 320 10.58 -15.33 -7.31
CA PRO A 320 10.69 -15.34 -8.77
C PRO A 320 9.51 -16.00 -9.49
N ARG A 321 8.81 -16.98 -8.90
CA ARG A 321 7.63 -17.62 -9.53
C ARG A 321 6.45 -16.67 -9.51
N HIS A 322 6.21 -15.97 -8.40
CA HIS A 322 5.23 -14.87 -8.37
C HIS A 322 5.58 -13.81 -9.42
N ALA A 323 6.85 -13.40 -9.50
CA ALA A 323 7.30 -12.39 -10.45
C ALA A 323 7.11 -12.80 -11.92
N THR A 324 7.23 -14.09 -12.20
CA THR A 324 7.04 -14.69 -13.53
C THR A 324 5.56 -14.80 -13.88
N PHE A 325 4.74 -15.33 -12.96
CA PHE A 325 3.29 -15.38 -13.09
C PHE A 325 2.72 -13.97 -13.33
N HIS A 326 3.11 -13.00 -12.51
CA HIS A 326 2.72 -11.60 -12.67
C HIS A 326 3.00 -11.08 -14.08
N ALA A 327 4.23 -11.27 -14.59
CA ALA A 327 4.62 -10.76 -15.90
C ALA A 327 3.82 -11.40 -17.03
N LEU A 328 3.61 -12.72 -17.01
CA LEU A 328 2.83 -13.41 -18.03
C LEU A 328 1.33 -13.12 -17.93
N ARG A 329 0.80 -13.03 -16.70
CA ARG A 329 -0.60 -12.68 -16.47
C ARG A 329 -0.91 -11.23 -16.91
N ALA A 330 0.05 -10.31 -16.73
CA ALA A 330 -0.02 -8.97 -17.28
C ALA A 330 0.07 -8.99 -18.82
N GLN A 331 0.97 -9.81 -19.38
CA GLN A 331 1.15 -9.96 -20.83
C GLN A 331 -0.15 -10.32 -21.55
N VAL A 332 -0.85 -11.35 -21.07
CA VAL A 332 -2.12 -11.79 -21.69
C VAL A 332 -3.27 -10.79 -21.44
N ALA A 333 -3.16 -9.95 -20.41
CA ALA A 333 -4.17 -8.95 -20.07
C ALA A 333 -4.04 -7.64 -20.85
N ARG A 334 -2.90 -7.37 -21.49
CA ARG A 334 -2.63 -6.08 -22.12
C ARG A 334 -3.72 -5.71 -23.12
N VAL A 335 -4.09 -4.43 -23.08
CA VAL A 335 -4.98 -3.80 -24.06
C VAL A 335 -4.43 -3.97 -25.48
N GLU A 336 -5.28 -3.82 -26.48
CA GLU A 336 -4.87 -3.93 -27.88
C GLU A 336 -3.94 -2.77 -28.30
N ALA A 337 -3.22 -2.99 -29.39
CA ALA A 337 -2.33 -2.06 -30.08
C ALA A 337 -1.17 -1.47 -29.25
N THR A 338 -0.78 -2.11 -28.15
CA THR A 338 0.39 -1.73 -27.33
C THR A 338 1.60 -2.63 -27.57
N GLY A 339 2.81 -2.06 -27.40
CA GLY A 339 4.07 -2.80 -27.36
C GLY A 339 4.39 -3.42 -25.99
N ASP A 340 3.53 -3.24 -24.98
CA ASP A 340 3.74 -3.79 -23.63
C ASP A 340 3.90 -5.32 -23.58
N PRO A 341 3.14 -6.14 -24.34
CA PRO A 341 3.30 -7.59 -24.30
C PRO A 341 4.73 -8.07 -24.60
N TYR A 342 5.47 -7.33 -25.41
CA TYR A 342 6.85 -7.65 -25.78
C TYR A 342 7.85 -7.27 -24.66
N GLN A 343 7.55 -6.23 -23.89
CA GLN A 343 8.31 -5.91 -22.66
C GLN A 343 8.00 -6.90 -21.54
N ASP A 344 6.77 -7.41 -21.50
CA ASP A 344 6.36 -8.43 -20.54
C ASP A 344 7.04 -9.78 -20.84
N LEU A 345 7.22 -10.17 -22.11
CA LEU A 345 8.07 -11.30 -22.53
C LEU A 345 9.45 -11.20 -21.89
N ARG A 346 10.14 -10.07 -22.10
CA ARG A 346 11.46 -9.82 -21.51
C ARG A 346 11.43 -9.90 -20.00
N THR A 347 10.40 -9.35 -19.36
CA THR A 347 10.29 -9.37 -17.90
C THR A 347 10.09 -10.79 -17.38
N ALA A 348 9.17 -11.56 -17.97
CA ALA A 348 8.91 -12.94 -17.61
C ALA A 348 10.16 -13.80 -17.77
N THR A 349 10.85 -13.72 -18.92
CA THR A 349 12.06 -14.51 -19.18
C THR A 349 13.26 -14.03 -18.36
N MET A 350 13.27 -12.80 -17.86
CA MET A 350 14.28 -12.32 -16.91
C MET A 350 14.02 -12.81 -15.48
N ARG A 351 12.75 -13.03 -15.09
CA ARG A 351 12.39 -13.43 -13.71
C ARG A 351 12.20 -14.93 -13.53
N ALA A 352 11.91 -15.66 -14.61
CA ALA A 352 11.67 -17.09 -14.57
C ALA A 352 12.81 -17.84 -13.85
N PRO A 353 12.48 -18.75 -12.90
CA PRO A 353 13.40 -19.79 -12.48
C PRO A 353 13.95 -20.52 -13.69
N ARG A 354 15.21 -21.00 -13.60
CA ARG A 354 15.88 -21.62 -14.76
C ARG A 354 15.10 -22.81 -15.32
N THR A 355 14.47 -23.59 -14.44
CA THR A 355 13.65 -24.76 -14.78
C THR A 355 12.36 -24.42 -15.51
N TRP A 356 11.89 -23.16 -15.45
CA TRP A 356 10.67 -22.71 -16.12
C TRP A 356 10.97 -21.96 -17.42
N LEU A 357 12.23 -21.55 -17.62
CA LEU A 357 12.57 -20.49 -18.57
C LEU A 357 12.16 -20.82 -20.02
N SER A 358 12.40 -22.05 -20.48
CA SER A 358 12.05 -22.48 -21.83
C SER A 358 10.54 -22.48 -22.04
N ASP A 359 9.77 -23.08 -21.13
CA ASP A 359 8.30 -23.14 -21.23
C ASP A 359 7.64 -21.76 -21.12
N VAL A 360 8.17 -20.90 -20.24
CA VAL A 360 7.74 -19.50 -20.10
C VAL A 360 7.97 -18.72 -21.39
N ALA A 361 9.16 -18.87 -21.99
CA ALA A 361 9.48 -18.21 -23.26
C ALA A 361 8.57 -18.71 -24.38
N ALA A 362 8.36 -20.03 -24.47
CA ALA A 362 7.51 -20.64 -25.47
C ALA A 362 6.04 -20.18 -25.33
N PHE A 363 5.50 -20.17 -24.11
CA PHE A 363 4.17 -19.63 -23.82
C PHE A 363 4.06 -18.17 -24.26
N SER A 364 5.02 -17.35 -23.84
CA SER A 364 5.01 -15.92 -24.11
C SER A 364 5.06 -15.60 -25.60
N LEU A 365 5.91 -16.29 -26.36
CA LEU A 365 5.99 -16.16 -27.82
C LEU A 365 4.70 -16.65 -28.50
N ARG A 366 4.11 -17.78 -28.06
CA ARG A 366 2.82 -18.25 -28.59
C ARG A 366 1.71 -17.22 -28.38
N ASN A 367 1.61 -16.60 -27.20
CA ASN A 367 0.65 -15.52 -26.97
C ASN A 367 0.88 -14.32 -27.90
N LEU A 368 2.14 -13.94 -28.18
CA LEU A 368 2.42 -12.87 -29.14
C LEU A 368 1.98 -13.23 -30.56
N ILE A 369 2.20 -14.49 -30.99
CA ILE A 369 1.71 -15.00 -32.27
C ILE A 369 0.18 -14.93 -32.33
N GLU A 370 -0.51 -15.46 -31.31
CA GLU A 370 -1.98 -15.44 -31.22
C GLU A 370 -2.55 -14.02 -31.39
N ARG A 371 -1.95 -13.02 -30.73
CA ARG A 371 -2.37 -11.62 -30.83
C ARG A 371 -2.15 -11.05 -32.23
N LEU A 372 -0.97 -11.29 -32.81
CA LEU A 372 -0.67 -10.80 -34.16
C LEU A 372 -1.58 -11.45 -35.21
N GLU A 373 -1.85 -12.76 -35.09
CA GLU A 373 -2.75 -13.48 -35.99
C GLU A 373 -4.23 -13.06 -35.82
N SER A 374 -4.63 -12.57 -34.64
CA SER A 374 -5.94 -11.96 -34.43
C SER A 374 -6.04 -10.52 -34.93
N GLY A 375 -4.96 -9.96 -35.50
CA GLY A 375 -4.91 -8.58 -35.99
C GLY A 375 -4.63 -7.52 -34.92
N ASP A 376 -4.26 -7.93 -33.70
CA ASP A 376 -3.83 -7.01 -32.65
C ASP A 376 -2.38 -6.54 -32.86
N LEU A 377 -2.23 -5.56 -33.74
CA LEU A 377 -0.95 -5.01 -34.15
C LEU A 377 -0.57 -3.78 -33.30
N PRO A 378 0.67 -3.68 -32.78
CA PRO A 378 1.14 -2.49 -32.10
C PRO A 378 1.04 -1.23 -32.97
N SER A 379 0.55 -0.12 -32.40
CA SER A 379 0.39 1.12 -33.15
C SER A 379 1.74 1.75 -33.55
N ALA A 380 1.89 2.07 -34.84
CA ALA A 380 3.00 2.85 -35.36
C ALA A 380 2.88 4.36 -35.09
N THR A 381 1.76 4.82 -34.50
CA THR A 381 1.54 6.25 -34.22
C THR A 381 2.60 6.76 -33.24
N PRO A 382 3.34 7.84 -33.57
CA PRO A 382 4.36 8.36 -32.67
C PRO A 382 3.76 8.88 -31.36
N PHE A 383 4.45 8.64 -30.25
CA PHE A 383 4.12 9.27 -28.98
C PHE A 383 4.41 10.78 -29.04
N ARG A 384 3.68 11.57 -28.25
CA ARG A 384 3.97 12.99 -28.08
C ARG A 384 5.13 13.15 -27.10
N ASN A 385 6.08 14.05 -27.39
CA ASN A 385 7.19 14.42 -26.51
C ASN A 385 8.11 13.25 -26.12
N VAL A 386 8.60 12.49 -27.12
CA VAL A 386 9.57 11.41 -26.91
C VAL A 386 10.92 11.98 -26.48
N LYS A 387 11.46 11.50 -25.36
CA LYS A 387 12.84 11.80 -24.95
C LYS A 387 13.80 10.91 -25.72
N ALA A 388 15.00 11.42 -26.03
CA ALA A 388 16.04 10.65 -26.70
C ALA A 388 16.28 9.29 -25.99
N GLY A 389 16.32 8.20 -26.77
CA GLY A 389 16.52 6.84 -26.27
C GLY A 389 15.27 6.14 -25.70
N GLN A 390 14.10 6.78 -25.73
CA GLN A 390 12.82 6.14 -25.45
C GLN A 390 12.16 5.66 -26.76
N PRO A 391 11.29 4.63 -26.70
CA PRO A 391 10.56 4.20 -27.88
C PRO A 391 9.74 5.33 -28.49
N GLU A 392 9.72 5.43 -29.82
CA GLU A 392 9.02 6.47 -30.56
C GLU A 392 7.54 6.17 -30.77
N SER A 393 7.16 4.88 -30.80
CA SER A 393 5.79 4.39 -30.95
C SER A 393 5.57 3.09 -30.17
N GLN A 394 4.33 2.58 -30.17
CA GLN A 394 4.06 1.24 -29.59
C GLN A 394 4.73 0.14 -30.41
N LEU A 395 4.85 0.31 -31.73
CA LEU A 395 5.58 -0.59 -32.60
C LEU A 395 7.08 -0.62 -32.28
N ASP A 396 7.72 0.55 -32.12
CA ASP A 396 9.13 0.61 -31.69
C ASP A 396 9.31 -0.02 -30.30
N LYS A 397 8.38 0.23 -29.38
CA LYS A 397 8.38 -0.42 -28.07
C LYS A 397 8.30 -1.94 -28.16
N ALA A 398 7.50 -2.47 -29.10
CA ALA A 398 7.39 -3.90 -29.37
C ALA A 398 8.71 -4.48 -29.86
N TRP A 399 9.32 -3.86 -30.88
CA TRP A 399 10.61 -4.27 -31.43
C TRP A 399 11.73 -4.26 -30.40
N GLN A 400 11.86 -3.16 -29.63
CA GLN A 400 12.85 -3.09 -28.55
C GLN A 400 12.61 -4.15 -27.47
N GLY A 401 11.34 -4.45 -27.16
CA GLY A 401 10.96 -5.49 -26.20
C GLY A 401 11.36 -6.87 -26.67
N LEU A 402 11.01 -7.21 -27.92
CA LEU A 402 11.32 -8.48 -28.55
C LEU A 402 12.83 -8.73 -28.63
N LEU A 403 13.60 -7.74 -29.11
CA LEU A 403 15.05 -7.83 -29.22
C LEU A 403 15.72 -8.02 -27.86
N ARG A 404 15.32 -7.23 -26.85
CA ARG A 404 15.86 -7.38 -25.49
C ARG A 404 15.44 -8.70 -24.85
N GLY A 405 14.25 -9.19 -25.16
CA GLY A 405 13.78 -10.53 -24.77
C GLY A 405 14.68 -11.62 -25.35
N ARG A 406 14.99 -11.56 -26.65
CA ARG A 406 15.91 -12.51 -27.29
C ARG A 406 17.31 -12.48 -26.70
N ILE A 407 17.87 -11.29 -26.45
CA ILE A 407 19.17 -11.16 -25.79
C ILE A 407 19.16 -11.86 -24.42
N GLN A 408 18.07 -11.73 -23.66
CA GLN A 408 17.93 -12.43 -22.38
C GLN A 408 17.87 -13.95 -22.54
N LEU A 409 17.14 -14.45 -23.54
CA LEU A 409 17.08 -15.88 -23.82
C LEU A 409 18.45 -16.44 -24.19
N ILE A 410 19.18 -15.78 -25.09
CA ILE A 410 20.53 -16.18 -25.52
C ILE A 410 21.50 -16.23 -24.33
N ALA A 411 21.35 -15.31 -23.37
CA ALA A 411 22.23 -15.26 -22.20
C ALA A 411 21.94 -16.36 -21.17
N ARG A 412 20.76 -16.98 -21.19
CA ARG A 412 20.26 -17.84 -20.10
C ARG A 412 19.92 -19.27 -20.49
N LEU A 413 19.67 -19.52 -21.77
CA LEU A 413 19.35 -20.84 -22.33
C LEU A 413 20.57 -21.41 -23.04
N ASP A 414 20.63 -22.74 -23.10
CA ASP A 414 21.59 -23.42 -23.95
C ASP A 414 21.14 -23.42 -25.42
N ARG A 415 21.99 -23.97 -26.30
CA ARG A 415 21.74 -23.98 -27.73
C ARG A 415 20.52 -24.83 -28.11
N GLU A 416 20.32 -25.97 -27.48
CA GLU A 416 19.22 -26.89 -27.82
C GLU A 416 17.86 -26.30 -27.44
N GLU A 417 17.80 -25.63 -26.29
CA GLU A 417 16.62 -24.88 -25.86
C GLU A 417 16.34 -23.69 -26.77
N LEU A 418 17.36 -22.96 -27.19
CA LEU A 418 17.21 -21.85 -28.15
C LEU A 418 16.71 -22.36 -29.51
N ASP A 419 17.27 -23.46 -30.02
CA ASP A 419 16.87 -24.08 -31.28
C ASP A 419 15.38 -24.50 -31.25
N THR A 420 14.87 -24.89 -30.07
CA THR A 420 13.44 -25.21 -29.87
C THR A 420 12.54 -23.96 -29.90
N LEU A 421 13.03 -22.80 -29.47
CA LEU A 421 12.28 -21.54 -29.44
C LEU A 421 12.37 -20.75 -30.74
N GLU A 422 13.40 -20.96 -31.56
CA GLU A 422 13.67 -20.19 -32.78
C GLU A 422 12.47 -20.18 -33.74
N PRO A 423 11.74 -21.29 -34.01
CA PRO A 423 10.57 -21.26 -34.88
C PRO A 423 9.47 -20.30 -34.39
N LEU A 424 9.24 -20.23 -33.07
CA LEU A 424 8.27 -19.30 -32.49
C LEU A 424 8.75 -17.86 -32.60
N TYR A 425 10.04 -17.62 -32.34
CA TYR A 425 10.63 -16.29 -32.45
C TYR A 425 10.61 -15.77 -33.90
N THR A 426 10.98 -16.61 -34.87
CA THR A 426 10.90 -16.30 -36.30
C THR A 426 9.46 -15.98 -36.70
N ARG A 427 8.48 -16.76 -36.23
CA ARG A 427 7.07 -16.50 -36.54
C ARG A 427 6.59 -15.14 -36.00
N VAL A 428 7.00 -14.74 -34.79
CA VAL A 428 6.71 -13.41 -34.27
C VAL A 428 7.32 -12.32 -35.17
N LEU A 429 8.57 -12.49 -35.63
CA LEU A 429 9.23 -11.53 -36.52
C LEU A 429 8.54 -11.39 -37.88
N GLU A 430 8.04 -12.50 -38.45
CA GLU A 430 7.30 -12.49 -39.72
C GLU A 430 5.97 -11.75 -39.61
N LEU A 431 5.31 -11.85 -38.47
CA LEU A 431 3.99 -11.28 -38.23
C LEU A 431 4.04 -9.83 -37.71
N LEU A 432 5.11 -9.44 -37.01
CA LEU A 432 5.27 -8.10 -36.46
C LEU A 432 5.52 -7.09 -37.60
N PRO A 433 4.79 -5.95 -37.66
CA PRO A 433 5.01 -4.96 -38.70
C PRO A 433 6.45 -4.44 -38.71
N PRO A 434 7.05 -4.18 -39.89
CA PRO A 434 8.39 -3.59 -39.97
C PRO A 434 8.39 -2.17 -39.40
N LEU A 435 9.53 -1.78 -38.81
CA LEU A 435 9.77 -0.43 -38.31
C LEU A 435 9.91 0.61 -39.42
#